data_AF-A0A0L7REC2-F1
#
_entry.id   AF-A0A0L7REC2-F1
#
_cell.length_a   1.000
_cell.length_b   1.000
_cell.length_c   1.000
_cell.angle_alpha   90.00
_cell.angle_beta   90.00
_cell.angle_gamma   90.00
#
_symmetry.space_group_name_H-M   'P 1'
#
loop_
_entity.id
_entity.type
_entity.pdbx_description
1 polymer ?
#
loop_
_entity_poly.entity_id
_entity_poly.type
_entity_poly.pdbx_seq_one_letter_code
_entity_poly.pdbx_strand_id
1 'polypeptide(L)'
;MQGLDYGSCMAYSYYYGYLRLVLPSTGSLNKGLIEKIENIEDIHSIKINIHKLLILIPSSSYIPPDLKDASHQWMESAMNLEVEERNRAGVKGRLYHNSVYKIYPDGPKSRSKPLYIVVEGASPLQTFYEVQKHAHSETNLYKKYCKDIIKKFYEKLKQLMDNDPECRDLYELIYYNDYDSNGVKVNVAKVILGRLSKIKNSNVINNLNSTF
;
A
#
# COMPACT_ATOMS: atom_id res chain seq x y z
N MET A 1 17.59 -23.28 1.42
CA MET A 1 17.66 -22.73 0.05
C MET A 1 17.86 -21.23 0.13
N GLN A 2 19.09 -20.76 -0.02
CA GLN A 2 19.38 -19.36 -0.39
C GLN A 2 19.35 -19.32 -1.93
N GLY A 3 18.26 -18.86 -2.53
CA GLY A 3 18.18 -18.71 -3.99
C GLY A 3 16.74 -18.67 -4.52
N LEU A 4 16.38 -17.53 -5.12
CA LEU A 4 15.23 -17.32 -6.00
C LEU A 4 13.86 -17.77 -5.47
N ASP A 5 13.46 -17.31 -4.27
CA ASP A 5 12.07 -17.48 -3.85
C ASP A 5 11.16 -16.44 -4.52
N TYR A 6 9.96 -16.88 -4.92
CA TYR A 6 9.00 -16.06 -5.67
C TYR A 6 8.60 -14.79 -4.92
N GLY A 7 8.48 -14.87 -3.59
CA GLY A 7 8.15 -13.75 -2.71
C GLY A 7 9.20 -12.64 -2.76
N SER A 8 10.48 -13.01 -2.61
CA SER A 8 11.59 -12.06 -2.71
C SER A 8 11.69 -11.45 -4.10
N CYS A 9 11.50 -12.22 -5.18
CA CYS A 9 11.48 -11.69 -6.55
C CYS A 9 10.38 -10.64 -6.75
N MET A 10 9.16 -10.89 -6.25
CA MET A 10 8.08 -9.89 -6.28
C MET A 10 8.47 -8.61 -5.53
N ALA A 11 9.10 -8.75 -4.36
CA ALA A 11 9.52 -7.60 -3.56
C ALA A 11 10.59 -6.75 -4.28
N TYR A 12 11.60 -7.39 -4.87
CA TYR A 12 12.61 -6.70 -5.67
C TYR A 12 12.01 -5.97 -6.87
N SER A 13 11.12 -6.65 -7.61
CA SER A 13 10.44 -6.08 -8.77
C SER A 13 9.61 -4.86 -8.37
N TYR A 14 8.84 -4.94 -7.29
CA TYR A 14 8.01 -3.82 -6.83
C TYR A 14 8.84 -2.66 -6.28
N TYR A 15 9.88 -2.95 -5.52
CA TYR A 15 10.74 -1.91 -4.94
C TYR A 15 11.51 -1.15 -6.03
N TYR A 16 12.32 -1.84 -6.83
CA TYR A 16 13.12 -1.18 -7.88
C TYR A 16 12.28 -0.77 -9.10
N GLY A 17 11.18 -1.47 -9.36
CA GLY A 17 10.26 -1.22 -10.46
C GLY A 17 9.29 -0.06 -10.23
N TYR A 18 9.04 0.27 -8.96
CA TYR A 18 7.99 1.22 -8.62
C TYR A 18 8.30 2.07 -7.39
N LEU A 19 8.35 1.50 -6.18
CA LEU A 19 8.38 2.29 -4.94
C LEU A 19 9.56 3.26 -4.86
N ARG A 20 10.77 2.80 -5.22
CA ARG A 20 11.97 3.64 -5.22
C ARG A 20 11.91 4.79 -6.24
N LEU A 21 11.01 4.72 -7.23
CA LEU A 21 10.82 5.81 -8.18
C LEU A 21 9.83 6.88 -7.70
N VAL A 22 8.79 6.47 -6.97
CA VAL A 22 7.62 7.31 -6.70
C VAL A 22 7.59 7.90 -5.29
N LEU A 23 8.28 7.26 -4.34
CA LEU A 23 8.29 7.69 -2.95
C LEU A 23 9.32 8.79 -2.65
N PRO A 24 10.63 8.58 -2.88
CA PRO A 24 11.63 9.58 -2.50
C PRO A 24 11.58 10.79 -3.44
N SER A 25 11.99 11.95 -2.91
CA SER A 25 12.26 13.13 -3.73
C SER A 25 13.58 12.92 -4.47
N THR A 26 13.61 13.08 -5.79
CA THR A 26 14.86 12.94 -6.57
C THR A 26 15.49 14.30 -6.88
N GLY A 27 15.40 15.23 -5.93
CA GLY A 27 15.86 16.62 -6.08
C GLY A 27 14.83 17.52 -6.78
N SER A 28 15.29 18.64 -7.33
CA SER A 28 14.43 19.73 -7.84
C SER A 28 13.50 19.37 -9.00
N LEU A 29 13.72 18.24 -9.68
CA LEU A 29 12.98 17.87 -10.87
C LEU A 29 11.73 17.03 -10.58
N ASN A 30 11.74 16.21 -9.53
CA ASN A 30 10.60 15.33 -9.21
C ASN A 30 10.29 15.36 -7.72
N LYS A 31 9.07 15.78 -7.40
CA LYS A 31 8.55 15.87 -6.04
C LYS A 31 8.41 14.49 -5.41
N GLY A 32 8.87 14.36 -4.16
CA GLY A 32 8.65 13.16 -3.35
C GLY A 32 7.18 13.01 -2.93
N LEU A 33 6.85 11.89 -2.29
CA LEU A 33 5.50 11.61 -1.80
C LEU A 33 4.96 12.72 -0.88
N ILE A 34 5.79 13.19 0.07
CA ILE A 34 5.39 14.20 1.06
C ILE A 34 5.00 15.50 0.36
N GLU A 35 5.86 16.02 -0.52
CA GLU A 35 5.61 17.23 -1.30
C GLU A 35 4.32 17.09 -2.14
N LYS A 36 4.10 15.92 -2.76
CA LYS A 36 2.86 15.65 -3.53
C LYS A 36 1.61 15.65 -2.64
N ILE A 37 1.72 15.15 -1.41
CA ILE A 37 0.64 15.18 -0.42
C ILE A 37 0.36 16.62 0.04
N GLU A 38 1.39 17.40 0.40
CA GLU A 38 1.21 18.78 0.85
C GLU A 38 0.54 19.63 -0.25
N ASN A 39 0.96 19.46 -1.51
CA ASN A 39 0.33 20.16 -2.63
C ASN A 39 -1.17 19.81 -2.79
N ILE A 40 -1.56 18.52 -2.65
CA ILE A 40 -2.97 18.14 -2.76
C ILE A 40 -3.80 18.64 -1.58
N GLU A 41 -3.20 18.70 -0.38
CA GLU A 41 -3.82 19.28 0.81
C GLU A 41 -4.13 20.76 0.59
N ASP A 42 -3.17 21.53 0.07
CA ASP A 42 -3.31 22.96 -0.21
C ASP A 42 -4.34 23.23 -1.32
N ILE A 43 -4.22 22.55 -2.48
CA ILE A 43 -5.09 22.75 -3.65
C ILE A 43 -6.55 22.47 -3.31
N HIS A 44 -6.82 21.42 -2.53
CA HIS A 44 -8.19 20.99 -2.22
C HIS A 44 -8.68 21.42 -0.84
N SER A 45 -7.85 22.11 -0.05
CA SER A 45 -8.14 22.48 1.34
C SER A 45 -8.57 21.26 2.19
N ILE A 46 -7.87 20.13 2.00
CA ILE A 46 -8.08 18.89 2.75
C ILE A 46 -6.89 18.59 3.65
N LYS A 47 -7.01 17.56 4.48
CA LYS A 47 -5.89 17.02 5.26
C LYS A 47 -5.82 15.50 5.11
N ILE A 48 -4.70 15.01 4.62
CA ILE A 48 -4.34 13.60 4.59
C ILE A 48 -3.98 13.18 6.03
N ASN A 49 -4.53 12.06 6.48
CA ASN A 49 -4.45 11.63 7.86
C ASN A 49 -3.01 11.29 8.30
N ILE A 50 -2.23 10.69 7.40
CA ILE A 50 -0.81 10.42 7.56
C ILE A 50 -0.10 10.66 6.24
N HIS A 51 1.10 11.25 6.27
CA HIS A 51 1.91 11.47 5.08
C HIS A 51 2.75 10.23 4.73
N LYS A 52 2.09 9.12 4.43
CA LYS A 52 2.69 7.83 4.05
C LYS A 52 1.84 7.14 3.00
N LEU A 53 2.46 6.34 2.13
CA LEU A 53 1.77 5.39 1.27
C LEU A 53 1.39 4.14 2.07
N LEU A 54 0.09 3.90 2.26
CA LEU A 54 -0.41 2.66 2.83
C LEU A 54 -0.44 1.57 1.75
N ILE A 55 0.27 0.46 1.98
CA ILE A 55 0.34 -0.66 1.03
C ILE A 55 -0.36 -1.88 1.62
N LEU A 56 -1.48 -2.26 0.99
CA LEU A 56 -2.32 -3.38 1.40
C LEU A 56 -1.76 -4.71 0.90
N ILE A 57 -1.64 -5.68 1.81
CA ILE A 57 -1.10 -7.03 1.57
C ILE A 57 -2.10 -8.06 2.13
N PRO A 58 -3.12 -8.48 1.36
CA PRO A 58 -4.09 -9.48 1.80
C PRO A 58 -3.47 -10.87 1.86
N SER A 59 -3.96 -11.69 2.80
CA SER A 59 -3.52 -13.08 2.96
C SER A 59 -3.86 -13.99 1.77
N SER A 60 -4.86 -13.64 0.97
CA SER A 60 -5.29 -14.40 -0.21
C SER A 60 -4.57 -14.04 -1.51
N SER A 61 -3.66 -13.05 -1.49
CA SER A 61 -3.06 -12.35 -2.64
C SER A 61 -3.99 -11.44 -3.44
N TYR A 62 -5.32 -11.54 -3.27
CA TYR A 62 -6.28 -10.80 -4.08
C TYR A 62 -6.66 -9.43 -3.51
N ILE A 63 -6.59 -8.38 -4.34
CA ILE A 63 -7.09 -7.05 -4.05
C ILE A 63 -7.96 -6.61 -5.24
N PRO A 64 -9.22 -6.18 -5.03
CA PRO A 64 -10.04 -5.71 -6.13
C PRO A 64 -9.48 -4.41 -6.73
N PRO A 65 -9.78 -4.10 -8.01
CA PRO A 65 -9.34 -2.87 -8.65
C PRO A 65 -9.81 -1.59 -7.95
N ASP A 66 -11.01 -1.61 -7.36
CA ASP A 66 -11.56 -0.51 -6.57
C ASP A 66 -11.69 -0.91 -5.10
N LEU A 67 -11.07 -0.13 -4.21
CA LEU A 67 -11.16 -0.34 -2.75
C LEU A 67 -12.57 -0.08 -2.21
N LYS A 68 -13.44 0.59 -2.96
CA LYS A 68 -14.87 0.72 -2.65
C LYS A 68 -15.55 -0.64 -2.50
N ASP A 69 -15.14 -1.64 -3.29
CA ASP A 69 -15.69 -2.99 -3.23
C ASP A 69 -15.17 -3.75 -2.01
N ALA A 70 -13.86 -3.70 -1.75
CA ALA A 70 -13.24 -4.34 -0.57
C ALA A 70 -13.67 -3.70 0.76
N SER A 71 -14.16 -2.46 0.71
CA SER A 71 -14.54 -1.69 1.89
C SER A 71 -16.04 -1.71 2.18
N HIS A 72 -16.83 -2.48 1.44
CA HIS A 72 -18.29 -2.46 1.54
C HIS A 72 -18.85 -1.02 1.43
N GLN A 73 -18.32 -0.23 0.49
CA GLN A 73 -18.69 1.16 0.24
C GLN A 73 -18.24 2.16 1.32
N TRP A 74 -17.38 1.76 2.28
CA TRP A 74 -16.81 2.67 3.30
C TRP A 74 -15.69 3.55 2.74
N MET A 75 -15.20 3.26 1.54
CA MET A 75 -14.18 4.03 0.86
C MET A 75 -14.67 4.48 -0.51
N GLU A 76 -14.18 5.64 -0.93
CA GLU A 76 -14.33 6.13 -2.29
C GLU A 76 -13.01 6.73 -2.77
N SER A 77 -12.67 6.49 -4.03
CA SER A 77 -11.56 7.21 -4.68
C SER A 77 -11.93 8.69 -4.75
N ALA A 78 -10.96 9.54 -4.42
CA ALA A 78 -11.21 10.96 -4.25
C ALA A 78 -10.44 11.79 -5.29
N MET A 79 -9.12 11.60 -5.40
CA MET A 79 -8.28 12.22 -6.43
C MET A 79 -6.96 11.45 -6.58
N ASN A 80 -6.13 11.83 -7.54
CA ASN A 80 -4.77 11.32 -7.67
C ASN A 80 -3.77 12.35 -7.17
N LEU A 81 -2.64 11.88 -6.63
CA LEU A 81 -1.47 12.73 -6.44
C LEU A 81 -0.89 13.15 -7.79
N GLU A 82 -0.06 14.19 -7.79
CA GLU A 82 0.64 14.64 -8.99
C GLU A 82 1.43 13.51 -9.64
N VAL A 83 1.41 13.47 -10.97
CA VAL A 83 2.02 12.40 -11.76
C VAL A 83 3.53 12.53 -11.73
N GLU A 84 4.20 11.39 -11.56
CA GLU A 84 5.63 11.21 -11.76
C GLU A 84 5.89 10.70 -13.18
N GLU A 85 6.60 11.47 -14.01
CA GLU A 85 6.97 11.06 -15.36
C GLU A 85 8.42 10.57 -15.43
N ARG A 86 8.65 9.35 -15.95
CA ARG A 86 10.00 8.80 -16.13
C ARG A 86 10.17 8.12 -17.49
N ASN A 87 11.38 8.20 -18.03
CA ASN A 87 11.79 7.33 -19.13
C ASN A 87 12.28 5.99 -18.56
N ARG A 88 11.72 4.85 -18.99
CA ARG A 88 12.10 3.54 -18.45
C ARG A 88 11.98 2.42 -19.49
N ALA A 89 13.03 1.62 -19.62
CA ALA A 89 13.06 0.41 -20.45
C ALA A 89 12.53 0.63 -21.89
N GLY A 90 12.95 1.72 -22.54
CA GLY A 90 12.52 2.07 -23.90
C GLY A 90 11.19 2.85 -23.97
N VAL A 91 10.43 2.94 -22.88
CA VAL A 91 9.21 3.76 -22.80
C VAL A 91 9.58 5.19 -22.41
N LYS A 92 9.28 6.15 -23.29
CA LYS A 92 9.40 7.58 -23.00
C LYS A 92 8.11 8.08 -22.33
N GLY A 93 8.24 8.97 -21.35
CA GLY A 93 7.10 9.59 -20.66
C GLY A 93 6.20 8.61 -19.92
N ARG A 94 6.77 7.58 -19.28
CA ARG A 94 5.99 6.64 -18.47
C ARG A 94 5.49 7.34 -17.21
N LEU A 95 4.17 7.36 -17.03
CA LEU A 95 3.49 8.01 -15.92
C LEU A 95 3.31 7.04 -14.76
N TYR A 96 3.56 7.53 -13.54
CA TYR A 96 3.24 6.87 -12.29
C TYR A 96 2.48 7.83 -11.40
N HIS A 97 1.50 7.33 -10.65
CA HIS A 97 0.78 8.12 -9.65
C HIS A 97 0.32 7.21 -8.51
N ASN A 98 -0.08 7.83 -7.40
CA ASN A 98 -0.80 7.19 -6.32
C ASN A 98 -2.19 7.83 -6.21
N SER A 99 -3.13 7.13 -5.58
CA SER A 99 -4.50 7.60 -5.42
C SER A 99 -4.79 7.95 -3.97
N VAL A 100 -5.48 9.07 -3.77
CA VAL A 100 -6.05 9.49 -2.50
C VAL A 100 -7.46 8.91 -2.39
N TYR A 101 -7.72 8.20 -1.31
CA TYR A 101 -9.03 7.69 -0.96
C TYR A 101 -9.61 8.44 0.23
N LYS A 102 -10.93 8.62 0.20
CA LYS A 102 -11.70 8.91 1.41
C LYS A 102 -12.07 7.61 2.09
N ILE A 103 -12.08 7.66 3.42
CA ILE A 103 -12.59 6.59 4.27
C ILE A 103 -13.60 7.17 5.27
N TYR A 104 -14.79 6.57 5.34
CA TYR A 104 -15.87 6.97 6.25
C TYR A 104 -15.79 6.13 7.54
N PRO A 105 -15.33 6.69 8.68
CA PRO A 105 -15.03 5.90 9.87
C PRO A 105 -16.24 5.20 10.48
N ASP A 106 -17.43 5.78 10.31
CA ASP A 106 -18.68 5.27 10.86
C ASP A 106 -19.54 4.55 9.81
N GLY A 107 -18.95 4.21 8.66
CA GLY A 107 -19.61 3.47 7.60
C GLY A 107 -20.15 4.30 6.43
N PRO A 108 -20.72 3.62 5.42
CA PRO A 108 -21.16 4.25 4.19
C PRO A 108 -22.34 5.15 4.52
N LYS A 109 -22.40 6.32 3.87
CA LYS A 109 -23.47 7.32 4.09
C LYS A 109 -23.51 7.92 5.50
N SER A 110 -22.47 7.72 6.32
CA SER A 110 -22.31 8.51 7.54
C SER A 110 -22.14 9.99 7.17
N ARG A 111 -22.71 10.88 8.00
CA ARG A 111 -22.51 12.34 7.88
C ARG A 111 -21.16 12.78 8.46
N SER A 112 -20.41 11.87 9.07
CA SER A 112 -19.09 12.14 9.62
C SER A 112 -18.12 12.55 8.53
N LYS A 113 -17.22 13.49 8.87
CA LYS A 113 -16.16 13.93 7.96
C LYS A 113 -15.27 12.73 7.59
N PRO A 114 -15.02 12.46 6.29
CA PRO A 114 -14.14 11.38 5.89
C PRO A 114 -12.69 11.70 6.29
N LEU A 115 -11.90 10.66 6.50
CA LEU A 115 -10.45 10.79 6.52
C LEU A 115 -9.93 10.64 5.09
N TYR A 116 -8.86 11.34 4.74
CA TYR A 116 -8.18 11.18 3.47
C TYR A 116 -6.86 10.44 3.69
N ILE A 117 -6.55 9.49 2.82
CA ILE A 117 -5.35 8.66 2.91
C ILE A 117 -4.80 8.37 1.51
N VAL A 118 -3.49 8.17 1.39
CA VAL A 118 -2.88 7.62 0.19
C VAL A 118 -2.72 6.12 0.40
N VAL A 119 -3.39 5.32 -0.43
CA VAL A 119 -3.46 3.87 -0.23
C VAL A 119 -3.56 3.13 -1.55
N GLU A 120 -2.90 1.99 -1.63
CA GLU A 120 -2.99 1.09 -2.77
C GLU A 120 -2.80 -0.38 -2.35
N GLY A 121 -3.16 -1.27 -3.25
CA GLY A 121 -2.80 -2.69 -3.14
C GLY A 121 -1.41 -2.96 -3.68
N ALA A 122 -0.68 -3.88 -3.05
CA ALA A 122 0.58 -4.38 -3.61
C ALA A 122 0.30 -5.14 -4.92
N SER A 123 0.45 -4.46 -6.05
CA SER A 123 0.14 -5.00 -7.38
C SER A 123 0.87 -6.31 -7.77
N PRO A 124 2.08 -6.65 -7.28
CA PRO A 124 2.66 -7.98 -7.52
C PRO A 124 1.79 -9.11 -7.00
N LEU A 125 1.04 -8.89 -5.92
CA LEU A 125 0.13 -9.91 -5.38
C LEU A 125 -1.04 -10.18 -6.32
N GLN A 126 -1.52 -9.17 -7.05
CA GLN A 126 -2.53 -9.38 -8.08
C GLN A 126 -1.98 -10.26 -9.20
N THR A 127 -0.75 -10.01 -9.66
CA THR A 127 -0.10 -10.91 -10.64
C THR A 127 0.05 -12.33 -10.10
N PHE A 128 0.45 -12.47 -8.83
CA PHE A 128 0.54 -13.79 -8.18
C PHE A 128 -0.82 -14.49 -8.07
N TYR A 129 -1.88 -13.74 -7.75
CA TYR A 129 -3.25 -14.25 -7.76
C TYR A 129 -3.65 -14.80 -9.14
N GLU A 130 -3.35 -14.07 -10.21
CA GLU A 130 -3.62 -14.53 -11.57
C GLU A 130 -2.86 -15.82 -11.89
N VAL A 131 -1.58 -15.92 -11.52
CA VAL A 131 -0.79 -17.17 -11.68
C VAL A 131 -1.44 -18.35 -10.95
N GLN A 132 -2.05 -18.12 -9.79
CA GLN A 132 -2.77 -19.17 -9.05
C GLN A 132 -4.11 -19.55 -9.70
N LYS A 133 -4.71 -18.66 -10.50
CA LYS A 133 -5.98 -18.91 -11.19
C LYS A 133 -5.81 -19.66 -12.50
N HIS A 134 -4.70 -19.46 -13.19
CA HIS A 134 -4.40 -20.11 -14.45
C HIS A 134 -3.70 -21.46 -14.21
N ALA A 135 -4.04 -22.47 -15.01
CA ALA A 135 -3.63 -23.87 -14.79
C ALA A 135 -2.21 -24.14 -15.31
N HIS A 136 -1.20 -23.55 -14.67
CA HIS A 136 0.20 -23.85 -14.89
C HIS A 136 0.63 -25.12 -14.13
N SER A 137 1.78 -25.70 -14.49
CA SER A 137 2.35 -26.87 -13.82
C SER A 137 2.57 -26.64 -12.32
N GLU A 138 2.88 -25.41 -11.92
CA GLU A 138 3.22 -25.03 -10.54
C GLU A 138 2.02 -24.53 -9.74
N THR A 139 0.83 -24.40 -10.33
CA THR A 139 -0.34 -23.75 -9.69
C THR A 139 -0.71 -24.37 -8.35
N ASN A 140 -0.68 -25.70 -8.23
CA ASN A 140 -0.97 -26.39 -6.97
C ASN A 140 0.09 -26.10 -5.90
N LEU A 141 1.35 -25.95 -6.31
CA LEU A 141 2.45 -25.57 -5.41
C LEU A 141 2.26 -24.13 -4.90
N TYR A 142 1.93 -23.20 -5.79
CA TYR A 142 1.69 -21.80 -5.44
C TYR A 142 0.47 -21.60 -4.54
N LYS A 143 -0.60 -22.39 -4.74
CA LYS A 143 -1.76 -22.39 -3.82
C LYS A 143 -1.38 -22.93 -2.45
N LYS A 144 -0.64 -24.05 -2.41
CA LYS A 144 -0.20 -24.69 -1.16
C LYS A 144 0.69 -23.77 -0.32
N TYR A 145 1.64 -23.09 -0.95
CA TYR A 145 2.62 -22.22 -0.28
C TYR A 145 2.28 -20.72 -0.35
N CYS A 146 1.03 -20.38 -0.68
CA CYS A 146 0.60 -18.98 -0.88
C CYS A 146 0.98 -18.07 0.31
N LYS A 147 0.66 -18.49 1.53
CA LYS A 147 0.95 -17.71 2.75
C LYS A 147 2.45 -17.52 2.98
N ASP A 148 3.26 -18.54 2.71
CA ASP A 148 4.72 -18.47 2.87
C ASP A 148 5.34 -17.53 1.82
N ILE A 149 4.86 -17.59 0.58
CA ILE A 149 5.28 -16.69 -0.50
C ILE A 149 4.93 -15.23 -0.18
N ILE A 150 3.71 -14.96 0.30
CA ILE A 150 3.28 -13.62 0.73
C ILE A 150 4.09 -13.14 1.93
N LYS A 151 4.36 -14.01 2.91
CA LYS A 151 5.20 -13.69 4.05
C LYS A 151 6.62 -13.31 3.60
N LYS A 152 7.21 -14.08 2.68
CA LYS A 152 8.54 -13.77 2.11
C LYS A 152 8.55 -12.45 1.35
N PHE A 153 7.49 -12.18 0.58
CA PHE A 153 7.28 -10.88 -0.07
C PHE A 153 7.26 -9.74 0.96
N TYR A 154 6.44 -9.86 2.00
CA TYR A 154 6.34 -8.86 3.07
C TYR A 154 7.69 -8.62 3.75
N GLU A 155 8.35 -9.69 4.21
CA GLU A 155 9.64 -9.62 4.91
C GLU A 155 10.72 -8.97 4.04
N LYS A 156 10.81 -9.38 2.77
CA LYS A 156 11.80 -8.84 1.83
C LYS A 156 11.52 -7.39 1.49
N LEU A 157 10.26 -7.03 1.20
CA LEU A 157 9.89 -5.65 0.88
C LEU A 157 10.16 -4.74 2.06
N LYS A 158 9.77 -5.14 3.28
CA LYS A 158 10.06 -4.40 4.50
C LYS A 158 11.56 -4.20 4.69
N GLN A 159 12.36 -5.24 4.52
CA GLN A 159 13.82 -5.15 4.60
C GLN A 159 14.39 -4.15 3.60
N LEU A 160 13.95 -4.18 2.34
CA LEU A 160 14.43 -3.26 1.30
C LEU A 160 14.08 -1.81 1.63
N MET A 161 12.84 -1.57 2.05
CA MET A 161 12.32 -0.24 2.36
C MET A 161 12.94 0.34 3.64
N ASP A 162 13.10 -0.45 4.70
CA ASP A 162 13.70 0.01 5.96
C ASP A 162 15.20 0.33 5.82
N ASN A 163 15.89 -0.36 4.90
CA ASN A 163 17.31 -0.15 4.63
C ASN A 163 17.59 0.99 3.64
N ASP A 164 16.56 1.58 3.01
CA ASP A 164 16.70 2.77 2.17
C ASP A 164 16.31 4.03 2.97
N PRO A 165 17.27 4.89 3.35
CA PRO A 165 17.00 6.11 4.11
C PRO A 165 16.01 7.05 3.42
N GLU A 166 15.93 7.04 2.09
CA GLU A 166 15.02 7.92 1.35
C GLU A 166 13.58 7.38 1.32
N CYS A 167 13.38 6.11 1.63
CA CYS A 167 12.07 5.44 1.57
C CYS A 167 11.50 5.05 2.95
N ARG A 168 12.35 4.74 3.94
CA ARG A 168 11.96 4.02 5.18
C ARG A 168 10.83 4.67 5.99
N ASP A 169 10.66 5.98 5.89
CA ASP A 169 9.64 6.71 6.64
C ASP A 169 8.39 7.06 5.80
N LEU A 170 8.39 6.76 4.50
CA LEU A 170 7.35 7.18 3.54
C LEU A 170 6.24 6.15 3.30
N TYR A 171 6.28 5.01 3.97
CA TYR A 171 5.38 3.90 3.70
C TYR A 171 4.87 3.24 4.99
N GLU A 172 3.81 2.44 4.85
CA GLU A 172 3.29 1.55 5.88
C GLU A 172 2.75 0.27 5.24
N LEU A 173 3.31 -0.89 5.60
CA LEU A 173 2.81 -2.19 5.13
C LEU A 173 1.69 -2.71 6.02
N ILE A 174 0.54 -3.00 5.41
CA ILE A 174 -0.64 -3.52 6.08
C ILE A 174 -0.89 -4.95 5.58
N TYR A 175 -0.25 -5.93 6.23
CA TYR A 175 -0.66 -7.32 6.12
C TYR A 175 -1.95 -7.58 6.89
N TYR A 176 -2.90 -8.27 6.29
CA TYR A 176 -4.17 -8.64 6.93
C TYR A 176 -4.74 -9.94 6.38
N ASN A 177 -5.46 -10.67 7.25
CA ASN A 177 -6.32 -11.76 6.81
C ASN A 177 -7.58 -11.15 6.23
N ASP A 178 -7.80 -11.37 4.94
CA ASP A 178 -8.90 -10.78 4.18
C ASP A 178 -10.21 -11.57 4.32
N TYR A 179 -10.20 -12.65 5.11
CA TYR A 179 -11.35 -13.41 5.58
C TYR A 179 -11.30 -13.58 7.10
N ASP A 180 -12.45 -13.49 7.76
CA ASP A 180 -12.59 -13.76 9.19
C ASP A 180 -12.67 -15.28 9.48
N SER A 181 -12.84 -15.65 10.76
CA SER A 181 -12.95 -17.05 11.19
C SER A 181 -14.15 -17.79 10.60
N ASN A 182 -15.15 -17.07 10.09
CA ASN A 182 -16.35 -17.62 9.46
C ASN A 182 -16.22 -17.68 7.92
N GLY A 183 -15.06 -17.30 7.36
CA GLY A 183 -14.85 -17.23 5.92
C GLY A 183 -15.55 -16.03 5.26
N VAL A 184 -15.95 -15.02 6.04
CA VAL A 184 -16.55 -13.79 5.51
C VAL A 184 -15.44 -12.79 5.20
N LYS A 185 -15.53 -12.14 4.03
CA LYS A 185 -14.55 -11.14 3.62
C LYS A 185 -14.54 -9.96 4.59
N VAL A 186 -13.36 -9.60 5.07
CA VAL A 186 -13.21 -8.48 6.00
C VAL A 186 -13.35 -7.15 5.25
N ASN A 187 -13.93 -6.16 5.93
CA ASN A 187 -13.99 -4.80 5.40
C ASN A 187 -12.61 -4.13 5.51
N VAL A 188 -11.97 -3.84 4.38
CA VAL A 188 -10.63 -3.24 4.34
C VAL A 188 -10.56 -1.84 4.99
N ALA A 189 -11.66 -1.08 4.99
CA ALA A 189 -11.70 0.20 5.70
C ALA A 189 -11.46 0.02 7.20
N LYS A 190 -12.09 -1.00 7.81
CA LYS A 190 -11.86 -1.30 9.23
C LYS A 190 -10.43 -1.71 9.52
N VAL A 191 -9.80 -2.45 8.59
CA VAL A 191 -8.37 -2.83 8.69
C VAL A 191 -7.49 -1.58 8.70
N ILE A 192 -7.73 -0.65 7.76
CA ILE A 192 -6.97 0.60 7.66
C ILE A 192 -7.19 1.48 8.89
N LEU A 193 -8.45 1.71 9.31
CA LEU A 193 -8.77 2.51 10.51
C LEU A 193 -8.11 1.94 11.77
N GLY A 194 -8.12 0.62 11.92
CA GLY A 194 -7.42 -0.06 13.01
C GLY A 194 -5.91 0.17 12.97
N ARG A 195 -5.30 0.20 11.78
CA ARG A 195 -3.87 0.53 11.63
C ARG A 195 -3.58 1.99 11.96
N LEU A 196 -4.38 2.93 11.45
CA LEU A 196 -4.23 4.37 11.73
C LEU A 196 -4.32 4.66 13.24
N SER A 197 -5.25 4.01 13.94
CA SER A 197 -5.37 4.12 15.40
C SER A 197 -4.10 3.64 16.12
N LYS A 198 -3.52 2.51 15.69
CA LYS A 198 -2.25 2.00 16.27
C LYS A 198 -1.08 2.95 16.04
N ILE A 199 -0.93 3.49 14.83
CA ILE A 199 0.14 4.46 14.51
C ILE A 199 0.01 5.71 15.38
N LYS A 200 -1.20 6.25 15.50
CA LYS A 200 -1.47 7.43 16.34
C LYS A 200 -1.08 7.17 17.80
N ASN A 201 -1.45 6.02 18.36
CA ASN A 201 -1.13 5.66 19.73
C ASN A 201 0.39 5.50 19.94
N SER A 202 1.11 4.86 19.00
CA SER A 202 2.57 4.73 19.07
C SER A 202 3.28 6.09 19.06
N ASN A 203 2.82 7.04 18.23
CA ASN A 203 3.39 8.38 18.17
C ASN A 203 3.18 9.15 19.48
N VAL A 204 2.01 8.99 20.12
CA VAL A 204 1.74 9.60 21.43
C VAL A 204 2.68 9.05 22.50
N ILE A 205 2.88 7.72 22.54
CA ILE A 205 3.78 7.08 23.51
C ILE A 205 5.23 7.53 23.30
N ASN A 206 5.70 7.61 22.04
CA ASN A 206 7.06 8.04 21.74
C ASN A 206 7.31 9.51 22.16
N ASN A 207 6.33 10.40 21.93
CA ASN A 207 6.44 11.80 22.33
C ASN A 207 6.48 11.97 23.86
N LEU A 208 5.73 11.15 24.60
CA LEU A 208 5.78 11.12 26.07
C LEU A 208 7.15 10.64 26.59
N ASN A 209 7.74 9.64 25.94
CA ASN A 209 9.04 9.10 26.35
C ASN A 209 10.23 10.00 25.98
N SER A 210 10.08 10.90 25.00
CA SER A 210 11.12 11.87 24.62
C SER A 210 11.10 13.16 25.45
N THR A 211 10.16 13.31 26.38
CA THR A 211 10.04 14.47 27.28
C THR A 211 10.57 14.21 28.71
N PHE A 212 11.17 13.04 28.94
CA PHE A 212 11.90 12.67 30.16
C PHE A 212 13.38 12.44 29.83
#